data_AF-A0A847USF1-F1
#
_entry.id   AF-A0A847USF1-F1
#
_cell.length_a   1.000
_cell.length_b   1.000
_cell.length_c   1.000
_cell.angle_alpha   90.00
_cell.angle_beta   90.00
_cell.angle_gamma   90.00
#
_symmetry.space_group_name_H-M   'P 1'
#
loop_
_entity.id
_entity.type
_entity.pdbx_description
1 polymer ?
#
loop_
_entity_poly.entity_id
_entity_poly.type
_entity_poly.pdbx_seq_one_letter_code
_entity_poly.pdbx_strand_id
1 'polypeptide(L)'
;MTQLSLALQGTITPEMRVVGQKENQDPEIIRQGVARGRVVIPKNVGREFSPEGIGEGLKTKVNANIGTSGVQGALEIELAKLDVAVKAGAHSVMDLS
;
A
#
# COMPACT_ATOMS: atom_id res chain seq x y z
N MET A 1 -11.31 -11.50 6.44
CA MET A 1 -10.11 -11.79 7.26
C MET A 1 -9.05 -10.75 6.93
N THR A 2 -8.28 -10.25 7.91
CA THR A 2 -7.29 -9.17 7.69
C THR A 2 -5.86 -9.69 7.79
N GLN A 3 -4.91 -8.90 7.25
CA GLN A 3 -3.48 -9.19 7.41
C GLN A 3 -3.07 -9.23 8.89
N LEU A 4 -3.67 -8.37 9.73
CA LEU A 4 -3.44 -8.39 11.18
C LEU A 4 -3.92 -9.69 11.84
N SER A 5 -5.15 -10.15 11.54
CA SER A 5 -5.67 -11.38 12.14
C SER A 5 -4.83 -12.61 11.75
N LEU A 6 -4.38 -12.67 10.49
CA LEU A 6 -3.51 -13.75 9.99
C LEU A 6 -2.11 -13.69 10.60
N ALA A 7 -1.55 -12.49 10.73
CA ALA A 7 -0.26 -12.29 11.37
C ALA A 7 -0.27 -12.77 12.83
N LEU A 8 -1.31 -12.42 13.59
CA LEU A 8 -1.47 -12.84 15.00
C LEU A 8 -1.60 -14.36 15.15
N GLN A 9 -2.12 -15.05 14.13
CA GLN A 9 -2.18 -16.52 14.06
C GLN A 9 -0.87 -17.17 13.60
N GLY A 10 0.20 -16.39 13.40
CA GLY A 10 1.49 -16.90 12.92
C GLY A 10 1.52 -17.25 11.43
N THR A 11 0.51 -16.83 10.66
CA THR A 11 0.43 -17.13 9.23
C THR A 11 1.20 -16.08 8.41
N ILE A 12 2.12 -16.53 7.56
CA ILE A 12 2.79 -15.69 6.55
C ILE A 12 1.96 -15.72 5.26
N THR A 13 1.33 -14.60 4.94
CA THR A 13 0.48 -14.46 3.75
C THR A 13 1.29 -14.23 2.47
N PRO A 14 0.72 -14.44 1.27
CA PRO A 14 1.37 -14.04 0.02
C PRO A 14 1.73 -12.55 -0.01
N GLU A 15 0.90 -11.67 0.57
CA GLU A 15 1.18 -10.24 0.63
C GLU A 15 2.41 -9.93 1.49
N MET A 16 2.58 -10.59 2.65
CA MET A 16 3.77 -10.45 3.48
C MET A 16 5.04 -10.90 2.74
N ARG A 17 4.94 -11.95 1.90
CA ARG A 17 6.08 -12.40 1.08
C ARG A 17 6.46 -11.37 0.02
N VAL A 18 5.47 -10.79 -0.68
CA VAL A 18 5.72 -9.75 -1.68
C VAL A 18 6.33 -8.51 -1.03
N VAL A 19 5.80 -8.07 0.11
CA VAL A 19 6.37 -6.94 0.85
C VAL A 19 7.79 -7.24 1.32
N GLY A 20 8.05 -8.44 1.86
CA GLY A 20 9.41 -8.86 2.24
C GLY A 20 10.38 -8.80 1.07
N GLN A 21 9.97 -9.27 -0.11
CA GLN A 21 10.79 -9.18 -1.33
C GLN A 21 11.10 -7.73 -1.74
N LYS A 22 10.09 -6.84 -1.76
CA LYS A 22 10.26 -5.41 -2.12
C LYS A 22 11.18 -4.65 -1.17
N GLU A 23 11.12 -5.02 0.11
CA GLU A 23 11.89 -4.41 1.19
C GLU A 23 13.25 -5.08 1.42
N ASN A 24 13.54 -6.19 0.72
CA ASN A 24 14.69 -7.05 0.97
C ASN A 24 14.78 -7.50 2.45
N GLN A 25 13.65 -7.97 2.98
CA GLN A 25 13.45 -8.43 4.36
C GLN A 25 12.85 -9.84 4.37
N ASP A 26 13.11 -10.58 5.45
CA ASP A 26 12.45 -11.88 5.67
C ASP A 26 10.93 -11.68 5.86
N PRO A 27 10.06 -12.46 5.18
CA PRO A 27 8.62 -12.40 5.36
C PRO A 27 8.16 -12.56 6.83
N GLU A 28 8.93 -13.26 7.67
CA GLU A 28 8.66 -13.40 9.10
C GLU A 28 8.86 -12.07 9.84
N ILE A 29 9.85 -11.25 9.46
CA ILE A 29 10.02 -9.89 10.00
C ILE A 29 8.79 -9.04 9.66
N ILE A 30 8.29 -9.14 8.42
CA ILE A 30 7.07 -8.44 8.00
C ILE A 30 5.86 -8.91 8.83
N ARG A 31 5.66 -10.22 8.95
CA ARG A 31 4.57 -10.80 9.75
C ARG A 31 4.61 -10.31 11.21
N GLN A 32 5.79 -10.31 11.84
CA GLN A 32 5.98 -9.80 13.20
C GLN A 32 5.70 -8.30 13.31
N GLY A 33 6.11 -7.51 12.31
CA GLY A 33 5.76 -6.09 12.22
C GLY A 33 4.25 -5.87 12.18
N VAL A 34 3.54 -6.66 11.37
CA VAL A 34 2.08 -6.62 11.27
C VAL A 34 1.41 -7.06 12.57
N ALA A 35 1.83 -8.18 13.15
CA ALA A 35 1.29 -8.69 14.41
C ALA A 35 1.45 -7.70 15.58
N ARG A 36 2.54 -6.93 15.60
CA ARG A 36 2.80 -5.88 16.61
C ARG A 36 2.12 -4.55 16.31
N GLY A 37 1.40 -4.43 15.19
CA GLY A 37 0.78 -3.18 14.76
C GLY A 37 1.78 -2.09 14.35
N ARG A 38 3.03 -2.45 14.03
CA ARG A 38 4.09 -1.53 13.60
C ARG A 38 4.24 -1.45 12.09
N VAL A 39 3.67 -2.41 11.37
CA VAL A 39 3.58 -2.45 9.90
C VAL A 39 2.14 -2.72 9.51
N VAL A 40 1.66 -2.04 8.47
CA VAL A 40 0.37 -2.31 7.83
C VAL A 40 0.57 -2.65 6.35
N ILE A 41 -0.29 -3.52 5.83
CA ILE A 41 -0.31 -3.88 4.41
C ILE A 41 -1.74 -3.64 3.89
N PRO A 42 -2.00 -2.50 3.23
CA PRO A 42 -3.30 -2.23 2.64
C PRO A 42 -3.54 -3.17 1.46
N LYS A 43 -4.42 -4.16 1.63
CA LYS A 43 -4.86 -5.07 0.56
C LYS A 43 -6.33 -5.43 0.76
N ASN A 44 -7.20 -4.64 0.15
CA ASN A 44 -8.63 -4.95 0.11
C ASN A 44 -8.85 -6.13 -0.85
N VAL A 45 -9.63 -7.12 -0.42
CA VAL A 45 -9.97 -8.33 -1.20
C VAL A 45 -10.70 -8.03 -2.52
N GLY A 46 -11.36 -6.87 -2.63
CA GLY A 46 -12.04 -6.42 -3.85
C GLY A 46 -11.16 -5.62 -4.81
N ARG A 47 -9.85 -5.53 -4.58
CA ARG A 47 -8.92 -4.76 -5.44
C ARG A 47 -7.66 -5.56 -5.78
N GLU A 48 -7.39 -5.65 -7.09
CA GLU A 48 -6.19 -6.26 -7.62
C GLU A 48 -5.09 -5.23 -7.87
N PHE A 49 -3.99 -5.36 -7.13
CA PHE A 49 -2.79 -4.54 -7.20
C PHE A 49 -1.68 -5.20 -6.37
N SER A 50 -0.43 -4.82 -6.64
CA SER A 50 0.73 -5.29 -5.89
C SER A 50 0.76 -4.64 -4.50
N PRO A 51 0.84 -5.40 -3.39
CA PRO A 51 0.79 -4.86 -2.04
C PRO A 51 2.06 -4.06 -1.69
N GLU A 52 1.89 -3.04 -0.83
CA GLU A 52 2.97 -2.27 -0.22
C GLU A 52 2.91 -2.41 1.30
N GLY A 53 4.08 -2.48 1.94
CA GLY A 53 4.20 -2.42 3.40
C GLY A 53 4.49 -0.99 3.85
N ILE A 54 3.77 -0.52 4.87
CA ILE A 54 3.95 0.80 5.48
C ILE A 54 4.23 0.60 6.96
N GLY A 55 5.37 1.06 7.45
CA GLY A 55 5.67 0.97 8.87
C GLY A 55 7.15 0.97 9.22
N GLU A 56 7.41 0.70 10.49
CA GLU A 56 8.73 0.71 11.09
C GLU A 56 9.68 -0.31 10.42
N GLY A 57 10.91 0.12 10.10
CA GLY A 57 11.94 -0.73 9.50
C GLY A 57 11.82 -0.94 7.99
N LEU A 58 10.77 -0.41 7.35
CA LEU A 58 10.59 -0.45 5.89
C LEU A 58 11.03 0.88 5.25
N LYS A 59 11.28 0.88 3.94
CA LYS A 59 11.56 2.12 3.19
C LYS A 59 10.38 3.09 3.31
N THR A 60 10.67 4.38 3.49
CA THR A 60 9.67 5.45 3.53
C THR A 60 8.77 5.41 2.29
N LYS A 61 7.45 5.48 2.52
CA LYS A 61 6.42 5.48 1.47
C LYS A 61 5.89 6.89 1.26
N VAL A 62 5.53 7.20 0.02
CA VAL A 62 4.98 8.49 -0.40
C VAL A 62 3.60 8.27 -0.99
N ASN A 63 2.63 9.05 -0.52
CA ASN A 63 1.27 9.10 -1.05
C ASN A 63 1.09 10.35 -1.92
N ALA A 64 0.46 10.20 -3.07
CA ALA A 64 -0.01 11.32 -3.87
C ALA A 64 -1.53 11.48 -3.75
N ASN A 65 -2.01 12.72 -3.65
CA ASN A 65 -3.45 13.00 -3.67
C ASN A 65 -3.86 13.46 -5.07
N ILE A 66 -4.93 12.87 -5.59
CA ILE A 66 -5.66 13.34 -6.77
C ILE A 66 -7.10 13.66 -6.36
N GLY A 67 -7.89 14.22 -7.26
CA GLY A 67 -9.27 14.57 -6.97
C GLY A 67 -9.72 15.81 -7.75
N THR A 68 -11.03 15.84 -7.97
CA THR A 68 -11.70 16.96 -8.64
C THR A 68 -12.01 18.07 -7.63
N SER A 69 -12.46 19.21 -8.16
CA SER A 69 -12.95 20.35 -7.38
C SER A 69 -14.12 21.00 -8.10
N GLY A 70 -14.83 21.91 -7.43
CA GLY A 70 -15.91 22.69 -8.06
C GLY A 70 -15.46 23.54 -9.27
N VAL A 71 -14.16 23.76 -9.44
CA VAL A 71 -13.59 24.53 -10.56
C VAL A 71 -13.06 23.63 -11.68
N GLN A 72 -12.57 22.43 -11.33
CA GLN A 72 -11.91 21.52 -12.26
C GLN A 72 -12.25 20.07 -11.90
N GLY A 73 -12.97 19.38 -12.78
CA GLY A 73 -13.45 18.02 -12.51
C GLY A 73 -13.45 17.04 -13.69
N ALA A 74 -12.71 17.35 -14.75
CA ALA A 74 -12.59 16.44 -15.88
C ALA A 74 -11.84 15.15 -15.49
N LEU A 75 -12.46 13.99 -15.74
CA LEU A 75 -11.91 12.67 -15.42
C LEU A 75 -10.57 12.43 -16.12
N GLU A 76 -10.43 12.90 -17.36
CA GLU A 76 -9.23 12.72 -18.17
C GLU A 76 -8.01 13.37 -17.50
N ILE A 77 -8.21 14.49 -16.81
CA ILE A 77 -7.16 15.18 -16.06
C ILE A 77 -6.79 14.39 -14.81
N GLU A 78 -7.76 13.83 -14.09
CA GLU A 78 -7.47 12.99 -12.92
C GLU A 78 -6.72 11.71 -13.28
N LEU A 79 -7.07 11.08 -14.41
CA LEU A 79 -6.33 9.93 -14.93
C LEU A 79 -4.90 10.30 -15.34
N ALA A 80 -4.69 11.48 -15.94
CA ALA A 80 -3.36 11.96 -16.26
C ALA A 80 -2.52 12.22 -14.99
N LYS A 81 -3.11 12.80 -13.94
CA LYS A 81 -2.45 12.98 -12.64
C LYS A 81 -2.07 11.64 -12.00
N LEU A 82 -2.97 10.66 -12.04
CA LEU A 82 -2.71 9.31 -11.54
C LEU A 82 -1.51 8.67 -12.25
N ASP A 83 -1.48 8.70 -13.58
CA ASP A 83 -0.38 8.16 -14.39
C ASP A 83 0.95 8.83 -14.06
N VAL A 84 0.97 10.16 -13.96
CA VAL A 84 2.16 10.93 -13.56
C VAL A 84 2.62 10.56 -12.15
N ALA A 85 1.70 10.44 -11.18
CA ALA A 85 2.03 10.09 -9.81
C ALA A 85 2.68 8.70 -9.71
N VAL A 86 2.13 7.70 -10.42
CA VAL A 86 2.69 6.34 -10.46
C VAL A 86 4.06 6.34 -11.12
N LYS A 87 4.24 7.02 -12.26
CA LYS A 87 5.53 7.15 -12.96
C LYS A 87 6.60 7.86 -12.13
N ALA A 88 6.20 8.81 -11.29
CA ALA A 88 7.09 9.51 -10.37
C ALA A 88 7.47 8.67 -9.13
N GLY A 89 6.88 7.48 -8.94
CA GLY A 89 7.20 6.58 -7.83
C GLY A 89 6.33 6.76 -6.59
N ALA A 90 5.11 7.31 -6.72
CA ALA A 90 4.14 7.27 -5.63
C ALA A 90 3.81 5.81 -5.26
N HIS A 91 3.84 5.50 -3.97
CA HIS A 91 3.57 4.15 -3.46
C HIS A 91 2.09 3.92 -3.20
N SER A 92 1.35 5.01 -2.96
CA SER A 92 -0.10 5.02 -2.88
C SER A 92 -0.65 6.29 -3.52
N VAL A 93 -1.90 6.21 -3.94
CA VAL A 93 -2.66 7.37 -4.40
C VAL A 93 -4.00 7.38 -3.66
N MET A 94 -4.41 8.57 -3.22
CA MET A 94 -5.70 8.81 -2.62
C MET A 94 -6.53 9.72 -3.52
N ASP A 95 -7.75 9.29 -3.83
CA ASP A 95 -8.74 10.10 -4.51
C ASP A 95 -9.53 10.90 -3.45
N LEU A 96 -9.52 12.22 -3.58
CA LEU A 96 -10.13 13.18 -2.65
C LEU A 96 -11.27 14.00 -3.31
N SER A 97 -11.76 13.57 -4.47
CA SER A 97 -12.92 14.18 -5.16
C SER A 97 -14.18 14.26 -4.28
#